data_AF-A0AAX3E6J1-F1
#
_entry.id   AF-A0AAX3E6J1-F1
#
_cell.length_a   1.000
_cell.length_b   1.000
_cell.length_c   1.000
_cell.angle_alpha   90.00
_cell.angle_beta   90.00
_cell.angle_gamma   90.00
#
_symmetry.space_group_name_H-M   'P 1'
#
loop_
_entity.id
_entity.type
_entity.pdbx_description
1 polymer ?
#
loop_
_entity_poly.entity_id
_entity_poly.type
_entity_poly.pdbx_seq_one_letter_code
_entity_poly.pdbx_strand_id
1 'polypeptide(L)'
;MEDEFFLHPIAIEETLDEIKTAVEERARALPEERNVRKKLDGWVLGITELQTKAAHIQQHIIPQVRRDLQFDFEDSNLILRVMVDGTAKDMFSDMLKEFPETRHPELRKSIYEFSKLPGKVESLAYLGNAALLLAAVHHLWASDTTPSKAMLDQKGQPFKDKKYQAQLERKWMLYENTIGFDHKPRSNIDKENHDRSTLVEAVFGLLYIKGGLDAVIKAMPLFLEEPDIKRELGSSRT
;
A
#
# COMPACT_ATOMS: atom_id res chain seq x y z
N MET A 1 19.49 9.91 10.44
CA MET A 1 18.34 10.83 10.30
C MET A 1 17.84 10.69 8.87
N GLU A 2 17.39 9.47 8.49
CA GLU A 2 16.99 9.13 7.10
C GLU A 2 15.58 8.49 7.04
N ASP A 3 14.90 8.32 8.18
CA ASP A 3 13.69 7.48 8.27
C ASP A 3 12.34 8.20 8.08
N GLU A 4 12.28 9.54 8.06
CA GLU A 4 11.01 10.26 7.88
C GLU A 4 10.50 10.28 6.43
N PHE A 5 11.27 9.75 5.48
CA PHE A 5 11.02 9.90 4.05
C PHE A 5 9.66 9.37 3.56
N PHE A 6 9.08 8.34 4.21
CA PHE A 6 7.78 7.82 3.76
C PHE A 6 6.61 8.72 4.14
N LEU A 7 6.76 9.50 5.22
CA LEU A 7 5.71 10.36 5.76
C LEU A 7 5.83 11.79 5.23
N HIS A 8 6.93 12.14 4.56
CA HIS A 8 7.05 13.40 3.85
C HIS A 8 6.09 13.46 2.65
N PRO A 9 5.49 14.61 2.35
CA PRO A 9 4.60 14.75 1.21
C PRO A 9 5.36 14.54 -0.11
N ILE A 10 5.12 13.39 -0.75
CA ILE A 10 5.36 13.13 -2.16
C ILE A 10 4.00 13.17 -2.84
N ALA A 11 3.79 14.16 -3.70
CA ALA A 11 2.62 14.26 -4.56
C ALA A 11 2.80 13.32 -5.75
N ILE A 12 2.25 12.11 -5.66
CA ILE A 12 2.57 11.02 -6.60
C ILE A 12 2.30 11.45 -8.05
N GLU A 13 1.16 12.09 -8.30
CA GLU A 13 0.75 12.49 -9.66
C GLU A 13 1.64 13.60 -10.23
N GLU A 14 1.91 14.64 -9.44
CA GLU A 14 2.78 15.76 -9.84
C GLU A 14 4.19 15.26 -10.17
N THR A 15 4.75 14.41 -9.30
CA THR A 15 6.07 13.83 -9.54
C THR A 15 6.12 12.93 -10.78
N LEU A 16 5.07 12.13 -11.03
CA LEU A 16 5.00 11.34 -12.26
C LEU A 16 4.92 12.23 -13.50
N ASP A 17 4.22 13.36 -13.44
CA ASP A 17 4.11 14.31 -14.53
C ASP A 17 5.44 15.02 -14.84
N GLU A 18 6.16 15.42 -13.80
CA GLU A 18 7.52 15.96 -13.91
C GLU A 18 8.47 14.96 -14.57
N ILE A 19 8.46 13.70 -14.11
CA ILE A 19 9.31 12.65 -14.67
C ILE A 19 8.95 12.39 -16.13
N LYS A 20 7.65 12.30 -16.45
CA LYS A 20 7.18 12.07 -17.82
C LYS A 20 7.63 13.18 -18.75
N THR A 21 7.43 14.45 -18.36
CA THR A 21 7.82 15.62 -19.14
C THR A 21 9.32 15.59 -19.47
N ALA A 22 10.16 15.30 -18.47
CA ALA A 22 11.61 15.21 -18.68
C ALA A 22 12.02 14.06 -19.62
N VAL A 23 11.33 12.91 -19.54
CA VAL A 23 11.57 11.76 -20.45
C VAL A 23 11.17 12.11 -21.88
N GLU A 24 10.03 12.79 -22.07
CA GLU A 24 9.55 13.23 -23.38
C GLU A 24 10.45 14.29 -24.01
N GLU A 25 10.97 15.25 -23.23
CA GLU A 25 11.95 16.23 -23.68
C GLU A 25 13.24 15.57 -24.14
N ARG A 26 13.74 14.60 -23.37
CA ARG A 26 14.92 13.82 -23.76
C ARG A 26 14.68 13.02 -25.04
N ALA A 27 13.51 12.39 -25.17
CA ALA A 27 13.16 11.61 -26.37
C ALA A 27 13.14 12.49 -27.62
N ARG A 28 12.62 13.73 -27.51
CA ARG A 28 12.61 14.73 -28.58
C ARG A 28 13.99 15.25 -28.95
N ALA A 29 14.88 15.43 -27.98
CA ALA A 29 16.22 15.98 -28.19
C ALA A 29 17.24 15.00 -28.80
N LEU A 30 16.98 13.69 -28.72
CA LEU A 30 17.90 12.67 -29.24
C LEU A 30 17.75 12.47 -30.76
N PRO A 31 18.87 12.36 -31.51
CA PRO A 31 18.86 11.85 -32.89
C PRO A 31 18.32 10.41 -32.92
N GLU A 32 17.88 9.91 -34.09
CA GLU A 32 17.16 8.65 -34.29
C GLU A 32 17.94 7.34 -33.94
N GLU A 33 18.64 7.28 -32.81
CA GLU A 33 19.06 6.01 -32.23
C GLU A 33 17.83 5.22 -31.79
N ARG A 34 17.37 4.35 -32.69
CA ARG A 34 16.13 3.57 -32.59
C ARG A 34 15.97 2.85 -31.24
N ASN A 35 17.06 2.38 -30.65
CA ASN A 35 17.03 1.63 -29.39
C ASN A 35 16.79 2.53 -28.17
N VAL A 36 17.46 3.68 -28.10
CA VAL A 36 17.29 4.62 -26.97
C VAL A 36 15.90 5.26 -27.05
N ARG A 37 15.47 5.67 -28.25
CA ARG A 37 14.11 6.21 -28.43
C ARG A 37 13.03 5.22 -28.02
N LYS A 38 13.12 3.96 -28.48
CA LYS A 38 12.18 2.90 -28.08
C LYS A 38 12.12 2.69 -26.55
N LYS A 39 13.26 2.79 -25.86
CA LYS A 39 13.33 2.68 -24.40
C LYS A 39 12.61 3.85 -23.71
N LEU A 40 12.87 5.08 -24.15
CA LEU A 40 12.22 6.28 -23.62
C LEU A 40 10.71 6.27 -23.89
N ASP A 41 10.28 5.90 -25.09
CA ASP A 41 8.86 5.76 -25.43
C ASP A 41 8.16 4.72 -24.54
N GLY A 42 8.84 3.60 -24.27
CA GLY A 42 8.36 2.58 -23.34
C GLY A 42 8.20 3.11 -21.91
N TRP A 43 9.10 3.99 -21.47
CA TRP A 43 8.98 4.65 -20.17
C TRP A 43 7.84 5.66 -20.12
N VAL A 44 7.64 6.47 -21.17
CA VAL A 44 6.51 7.41 -21.25
C VAL A 44 5.19 6.65 -21.17
N LEU A 45 5.08 5.54 -21.88
CA LEU A 45 3.92 4.66 -21.80
C LEU A 45 3.74 4.11 -20.38
N GLY A 46 4.80 3.56 -19.79
CA GLY A 46 4.76 3.03 -18.43
C GLY A 46 4.34 4.08 -17.39
N ILE A 47 4.91 5.29 -17.43
CA ILE A 47 4.53 6.38 -16.52
C ILE A 47 3.05 6.76 -16.72
N THR A 48 2.57 6.80 -17.97
CA THR A 48 1.16 7.10 -18.27
C THR A 48 0.21 6.05 -17.71
N GLU A 49 0.59 4.76 -17.74
CA GLU A 49 -0.15 3.68 -17.09
C GLU A 49 -0.17 3.87 -15.56
N LEU A 50 0.97 4.22 -14.94
CA LEU A 50 1.03 4.49 -13.49
C LEU A 50 0.16 5.69 -13.10
N GLN A 51 0.16 6.77 -13.88
CA GLN A 51 -0.71 7.94 -13.67
C GLN A 51 -2.19 7.55 -13.72
N THR A 52 -2.58 6.74 -14.70
CA THR A 52 -3.96 6.26 -14.85
C THR A 52 -4.40 5.44 -13.63
N LYS A 53 -3.53 4.54 -13.14
CA LYS A 53 -3.79 3.76 -11.93
C LYS A 53 -3.87 4.64 -10.69
N ALA A 54 -2.96 5.59 -10.52
CA ALA A 54 -2.97 6.53 -9.40
C ALA A 54 -4.28 7.32 -9.34
N ALA A 55 -4.73 7.87 -10.47
CA ALA A 55 -6.00 8.60 -10.56
C ALA A 55 -7.19 7.71 -10.19
N HIS A 56 -7.25 6.47 -10.69
CA HIS A 56 -8.31 5.52 -10.34
C HIS A 56 -8.35 5.22 -8.83
N ILE A 57 -7.19 4.96 -8.22
CA ILE A 57 -7.08 4.71 -6.78
C ILE A 57 -7.58 5.92 -5.99
N GLN A 58 -7.16 7.13 -6.36
CA GLN A 58 -7.58 8.35 -5.67
C GLN A 58 -9.09 8.59 -5.76
N GLN A 59 -9.70 8.32 -6.91
CA GLN A 59 -11.11 8.62 -7.16
C GLN A 59 -12.06 7.57 -6.55
N HIS A 60 -11.63 6.31 -6.48
CA HIS A 60 -12.53 5.20 -6.14
C HIS A 60 -12.13 4.44 -4.87
N ILE A 61 -10.84 4.12 -4.71
CA ILE A 61 -10.35 3.24 -3.66
C ILE A 61 -10.13 4.02 -2.35
N ILE A 62 -9.38 5.13 -2.40
CA ILE A 62 -9.10 5.94 -1.20
C ILE A 62 -10.39 6.39 -0.50
N PRO A 63 -11.43 6.91 -1.20
CA PRO A 63 -12.67 7.29 -0.55
C PRO A 63 -13.36 6.10 0.13
N GLN A 64 -13.28 4.91 -0.46
CA GLN A 64 -13.84 3.70 0.16
C GLN A 64 -13.07 3.30 1.41
N VAL A 65 -11.74 3.24 1.35
CA VAL A 65 -10.87 2.94 2.49
C VAL A 65 -11.12 3.93 3.64
N ARG A 66 -11.18 5.24 3.35
CA ARG A 66 -11.47 6.28 4.36
C ARG A 66 -12.85 6.10 5.02
N ARG A 67 -13.88 5.79 4.23
CA ARG A 67 -15.23 5.52 4.75
C ARG A 67 -15.26 4.31 5.66
N ASP A 68 -14.64 3.21 5.23
CA ASP A 68 -14.61 1.97 6.00
C ASP A 68 -13.81 2.15 7.30
N LEU A 69 -12.65 2.80 7.24
CA LEU A 69 -11.83 3.09 8.42
C LEU A 69 -12.39 4.20 9.32
N GLN A 70 -13.38 4.96 8.82
CA GLN A 70 -13.90 6.18 9.46
C GLN A 70 -12.78 7.15 9.86
N PHE A 71 -11.74 7.25 9.03
CA PHE A 71 -10.55 8.02 9.29
C PHE A 71 -10.14 8.81 8.05
N ASP A 72 -9.89 10.11 8.23
CA ASP A 72 -9.42 10.98 7.17
C ASP A 72 -7.90 11.14 7.26
N PHE A 73 -7.20 10.59 6.26
CA PHE A 73 -5.76 10.78 6.15
C PHE A 73 -5.52 12.18 5.57
N GLU A 74 -4.95 13.10 6.36
CA GLU A 74 -4.63 14.47 5.92
C GLU A 74 -3.90 14.49 4.57
N ASP A 75 -3.01 13.52 4.31
CA ASP A 75 -2.37 13.28 3.02
C ASP A 75 -2.95 12.01 2.35
N SER A 76 -3.74 12.19 1.29
CA SER A 76 -4.26 11.09 0.46
C SER A 76 -3.15 10.28 -0.22
N ASN A 77 -1.98 10.87 -0.47
CA ASN A 77 -0.87 10.17 -1.12
C ASN A 77 -0.28 9.05 -0.26
N LEU A 78 -0.55 9.02 1.05
CA LEU A 78 -0.05 7.95 1.91
C LEU A 78 -0.56 6.58 1.47
N ILE A 79 -1.85 6.48 1.14
CA ILE A 79 -2.43 5.21 0.64
C ILE A 79 -1.87 4.90 -0.75
N LEU A 80 -1.72 5.89 -1.64
CA LEU A 80 -1.11 5.67 -2.95
C LEU A 80 0.29 5.07 -2.85
N ARG A 81 1.11 5.55 -1.90
CA ARG A 81 2.48 5.04 -1.69
C ARG A 81 2.49 3.59 -1.25
N VAL A 82 1.52 3.16 -0.44
CA VAL A 82 1.35 1.75 -0.05
C VAL A 82 1.06 0.87 -1.27
N MET A 83 0.42 1.43 -2.28
CA MET A 83 0.00 0.70 -3.48
C MET A 83 1.07 0.64 -4.57
N VAL A 84 2.25 1.25 -4.41
CA VAL A 84 3.34 1.14 -5.40
C VAL A 84 4.06 -0.19 -5.24
N ASP A 85 4.07 -1.01 -6.30
CA ASP A 85 4.69 -2.34 -6.27
C ASP A 85 6.14 -2.37 -6.78
N GLY A 86 6.80 -3.52 -6.62
CA GLY A 86 8.21 -3.71 -6.95
C GLY A 86 8.56 -3.52 -8.43
N THR A 87 7.62 -3.68 -9.36
CA THR A 87 7.89 -3.53 -10.80
C THR A 87 8.08 -2.06 -11.18
N ALA A 88 7.40 -1.13 -10.50
CA ALA A 88 7.64 0.30 -10.65
C ALA A 88 9.07 0.66 -10.24
N LYS A 89 9.57 0.08 -9.14
CA LYS A 89 10.95 0.27 -8.69
C LYS A 89 11.97 -0.11 -9.76
N ASP A 90 11.77 -1.20 -10.48
CA ASP A 90 12.72 -1.64 -11.52
C ASP A 90 12.80 -0.62 -12.66
N MET A 91 11.66 -0.09 -13.10
CA MET A 91 11.61 0.97 -14.12
C MET A 91 12.35 2.24 -13.67
N PHE A 92 12.03 2.77 -12.48
CA PHE A 92 12.67 3.98 -11.96
C PHE A 92 14.16 3.78 -11.67
N SER A 93 14.56 2.58 -11.22
CA SER A 93 15.98 2.23 -11.03
C SER A 93 16.74 2.23 -12.35
N ASP A 94 16.11 1.84 -13.46
CA ASP A 94 16.72 1.93 -14.78
C ASP A 94 16.80 3.37 -15.29
N MET A 95 15.80 4.22 -15.00
CA MET A 95 15.83 5.66 -15.28
C MET A 95 17.00 6.36 -14.60
N LEU A 96 17.33 6.02 -13.35
CA LEU A 96 18.47 6.60 -12.64
C LEU A 96 19.81 6.40 -13.36
N LYS A 97 19.93 5.44 -14.28
CA LYS A 97 21.14 5.24 -15.08
C LYS A 97 21.23 6.23 -16.25
N GLU A 98 20.09 6.70 -16.77
CA GLU A 98 20.01 7.60 -17.94
C GLU A 98 19.93 9.09 -17.56
N PHE A 99 19.51 9.39 -16.32
CA PHE A 99 19.39 10.74 -15.78
C PHE A 99 20.48 11.02 -14.71
N PRO A 100 21.67 11.51 -15.11
CA PRO A 100 22.76 11.78 -14.19
C PRO A 100 22.47 13.01 -13.32
N GLU A 101 22.98 12.96 -12.09
CA GLU A 101 22.77 13.99 -11.05
C GLU A 101 23.27 15.37 -11.46
N THR A 102 24.34 15.40 -12.26
CA THR A 102 25.00 16.63 -12.72
C THR A 102 24.15 17.47 -13.66
N ARG A 103 23.11 16.90 -14.29
CA ARG A 103 22.23 17.63 -15.22
C ARG A 103 20.82 17.86 -14.66
N HIS A 104 20.31 16.92 -13.87
CA HIS A 104 18.94 17.00 -13.36
C HIS A 104 18.87 16.56 -11.89
N PRO A 105 19.40 17.36 -10.95
CA PRO A 105 19.50 16.95 -9.54
C PRO A 105 18.12 16.70 -8.91
N GLU A 106 17.16 17.62 -9.08
CA GLU A 106 15.82 17.47 -8.50
C GLU A 106 15.03 16.32 -9.14
N LEU A 107 15.05 16.18 -10.47
CA LEU A 107 14.41 15.05 -11.15
C LEU A 107 14.99 13.71 -10.69
N ARG A 108 16.33 13.62 -10.57
CA ARG A 108 16.99 12.39 -10.11
C ARG A 108 16.58 12.06 -8.68
N LYS A 109 16.47 13.07 -7.82
CA LYS A 109 15.95 12.91 -6.46
C LYS A 109 14.52 12.35 -6.50
N SER A 110 13.61 12.93 -7.28
CA SER A 110 12.24 12.43 -7.46
C SER A 110 12.18 10.98 -7.96
N ILE A 111 12.97 10.62 -8.97
CA ILE A 111 13.07 9.24 -9.49
C ILE A 111 13.61 8.30 -8.40
N TYR A 112 14.61 8.74 -7.63
CA TYR A 112 15.18 7.95 -6.55
C TYR A 112 14.14 7.68 -5.46
N GLU A 113 13.41 8.69 -5.03
CA GLU A 113 12.35 8.55 -4.02
C GLU A 113 11.28 7.54 -4.44
N PHE A 114 10.79 7.64 -5.68
CA PHE A 114 9.85 6.68 -6.24
C PHE A 114 10.38 5.25 -6.27
N SER A 115 11.66 5.07 -6.62
CA SER A 115 12.30 3.74 -6.63
C SER A 115 12.35 3.08 -5.24
N LYS A 116 12.22 3.86 -4.16
CA LYS A 116 12.27 3.37 -2.78
C LYS A 116 10.90 3.08 -2.18
N LEU A 117 9.81 3.56 -2.77
CA LEU A 117 8.45 3.38 -2.22
C LEU A 117 8.10 1.91 -1.91
N PRO A 118 8.34 0.92 -2.81
CA PRO A 118 7.92 -0.45 -2.54
C PRO A 118 8.58 -1.08 -1.31
N GLY A 119 9.82 -0.69 -1.00
CA GLY A 119 10.55 -1.27 0.14
C GLY A 119 10.01 -0.87 1.51
N LYS A 120 9.16 0.15 1.59
CA LYS A 120 8.61 0.64 2.87
C LYS A 120 7.25 0.05 3.21
N VAL A 121 6.58 -0.56 2.24
CA VAL A 121 5.29 -1.23 2.44
C VAL A 121 5.40 -2.38 3.44
N GLU A 122 6.46 -3.17 3.36
CA GLU A 122 6.72 -4.29 4.28
C GLU A 122 6.90 -3.81 5.74
N SER A 123 7.61 -2.70 5.94
CA SER A 123 7.79 -2.11 7.28
C SER A 123 6.48 -1.58 7.86
N LEU A 124 5.64 -0.95 7.04
CA LEU A 124 4.31 -0.52 7.44
C LEU A 124 3.39 -1.71 7.73
N ALA A 125 3.45 -2.75 6.92
CA ALA A 125 2.69 -3.97 7.14
C ALA A 125 3.07 -4.63 8.47
N TYR A 126 4.36 -4.69 8.78
CA TYR A 126 4.82 -5.19 10.07
C TYR A 126 4.24 -4.38 11.24
N LEU A 127 4.28 -3.04 11.15
CA LEU A 127 3.72 -2.15 12.18
C LEU A 127 2.19 -2.31 12.30
N GLY A 128 1.48 -2.35 11.18
CA GLY A 128 0.03 -2.48 11.14
C GLY A 128 -0.46 -3.83 11.65
N ASN A 129 0.25 -4.92 11.34
CA ASN A 129 -0.03 -6.22 11.93
C ASN A 129 0.11 -6.18 13.47
N ALA A 130 1.18 -5.59 13.99
CA ALA A 130 1.35 -5.43 15.43
C ALA A 130 0.22 -4.58 16.06
N ALA A 131 -0.18 -3.49 15.41
CA ALA A 131 -1.26 -2.63 15.86
C ALA A 131 -2.63 -3.35 15.85
N LEU A 132 -2.92 -4.11 14.79
CA LEU A 132 -4.14 -4.93 14.67
C LEU A 132 -4.23 -5.96 15.78
N LEU A 133 -3.13 -6.66 16.09
CA LEU A 133 -3.11 -7.65 17.17
C LEU A 133 -3.34 -6.99 18.54
N LEU A 134 -2.72 -5.84 18.78
CA LEU A 134 -2.92 -5.12 20.03
C LEU A 134 -4.36 -4.61 20.16
N ALA A 135 -4.94 -4.08 19.09
CA ALA A 135 -6.32 -3.62 19.05
C ALA A 135 -7.32 -4.77 19.24
N ALA A 136 -7.06 -5.94 18.65
CA ALA A 136 -7.84 -7.15 18.86
C ALA A 136 -7.81 -7.59 20.33
N VAL A 137 -6.63 -7.64 20.95
CA VAL A 137 -6.51 -7.97 22.38
C VAL A 137 -7.25 -6.94 23.22
N HIS A 138 -7.14 -5.64 22.92
CA HIS A 138 -7.84 -4.58 23.64
C HIS A 138 -9.36 -4.71 23.54
N HIS A 139 -9.87 -5.05 22.36
CA HIS A 139 -11.30 -5.29 22.12
C HIS A 139 -11.80 -6.50 22.92
N LEU A 140 -11.06 -7.62 22.87
CA LEU A 140 -11.42 -8.84 23.61
C LEU A 140 -11.34 -8.63 25.12
N TRP A 141 -10.31 -7.92 25.60
CA TRP A 141 -10.14 -7.60 27.02
C TRP A 141 -11.29 -6.73 27.54
N ALA A 142 -11.73 -5.73 26.78
CA ALA A 142 -12.84 -4.86 27.17
C ALA A 142 -14.20 -5.59 27.18
N SER A 143 -14.31 -6.72 26.47
CA SER A 143 -15.56 -7.48 26.34
C SER A 143 -15.81 -8.51 27.45
N ASP A 144 -14.82 -8.76 28.33
CA ASP A 144 -14.88 -9.76 29.39
C ASP A 144 -14.33 -9.19 30.71
N THR A 145 -14.97 -9.52 31.85
CA THR A 145 -14.54 -9.06 33.17
C THR A 145 -13.30 -9.78 33.69
N THR A 146 -12.97 -10.96 33.16
CA THR A 146 -11.82 -11.78 33.57
C THR A 146 -11.21 -12.51 32.37
N PRO A 147 -10.58 -11.79 31.43
CA PRO A 147 -10.02 -12.38 30.23
C PRO A 147 -8.88 -13.34 30.57
N SER A 148 -8.98 -14.58 30.06
CA SER A 148 -7.93 -15.60 30.19
C SER A 148 -7.06 -15.64 28.93
N LYS A 149 -5.80 -16.08 29.07
CA LYS A 149 -4.90 -16.28 27.94
C LYS A 149 -5.51 -17.19 26.87
N ALA A 150 -6.13 -18.30 27.27
CA ALA A 150 -6.75 -19.24 26.34
C ALA A 150 -7.89 -18.59 25.52
N MET A 151 -8.70 -17.73 26.15
CA MET A 151 -9.74 -16.97 25.45
C MET A 151 -9.16 -15.98 24.45
N LEU A 152 -8.13 -15.22 24.85
CA LEU A 152 -7.45 -14.26 23.98
C LEU A 152 -6.78 -14.95 22.79
N ASP A 153 -6.16 -16.12 23.01
CA ASP A 153 -5.54 -16.91 21.96
C ASP A 153 -6.59 -17.43 20.96
N GLN A 154 -7.72 -17.97 21.45
CA GLN A 154 -8.79 -18.51 20.59
C GLN A 154 -9.53 -17.41 19.81
N LYS A 155 -10.05 -16.39 20.51
CA LYS A 155 -10.82 -15.31 19.89
C LYS A 155 -9.96 -14.30 19.13
N GLY A 156 -8.66 -14.26 19.41
CA GLY A 156 -7.68 -13.45 18.70
C GLY A 156 -7.23 -14.06 17.36
N GLN A 157 -7.47 -15.36 17.15
CA GLN A 157 -6.98 -16.08 15.97
C GLN A 157 -7.49 -15.52 14.63
N PRO A 158 -8.76 -15.10 14.49
CA PRO A 158 -9.24 -14.51 13.23
C PRO A 158 -8.48 -13.25 12.81
N PHE A 159 -8.01 -12.43 13.77
CA PHE A 159 -7.25 -11.21 13.45
C PHE A 159 -5.81 -11.51 12.99
N LYS A 160 -5.31 -12.72 13.28
CA LYS A 160 -4.02 -13.24 12.80
C LYS A 160 -4.13 -13.94 11.45
N ASP A 161 -5.34 -14.33 11.05
CA ASP A 161 -5.54 -15.14 9.85
C ASP A 161 -5.55 -14.25 8.59
N LYS A 162 -4.56 -14.52 7.73
CA LYS A 162 -4.31 -13.85 6.46
C LYS A 162 -5.50 -13.93 5.51
N LYS A 163 -6.35 -14.97 5.64
CA LYS A 163 -7.56 -15.13 4.85
C LYS A 163 -8.56 -14.00 5.09
N TYR A 164 -8.77 -13.59 6.35
CA TYR A 164 -9.73 -12.53 6.66
C TYR A 164 -9.21 -11.15 6.26
N GLN A 165 -7.91 -10.92 6.42
CA GLN A 165 -7.28 -9.71 5.90
C GLN A 165 -7.36 -9.65 4.36
N ALA A 166 -7.20 -10.78 3.66
CA ALA A 166 -7.37 -10.85 2.21
C ALA A 166 -8.83 -10.60 1.76
N GLN A 167 -9.84 -10.88 2.59
CA GLN A 167 -11.23 -10.51 2.28
C GLN A 167 -11.44 -8.99 2.34
N LEU A 168 -10.93 -8.35 3.40
CA LEU A 168 -10.97 -6.89 3.52
C LEU A 168 -10.18 -6.23 2.38
N GLU A 169 -9.05 -6.82 2.00
CA GLU A 169 -8.28 -6.38 0.84
C GLU A 169 -9.12 -6.43 -0.44
N ARG A 170 -9.80 -7.55 -0.72
CA ARG A 170 -10.68 -7.70 -1.91
C ARG A 170 -11.85 -6.73 -1.90
N LYS A 171 -12.40 -6.41 -0.73
CA LYS A 171 -13.43 -5.36 -0.59
C LYS A 171 -12.90 -4.01 -1.07
N TRP A 172 -11.64 -3.70 -0.76
CA TRP A 172 -10.97 -2.47 -1.19
C TRP A 172 -10.33 -2.55 -2.58
N MET A 173 -10.17 -3.75 -3.15
CA MET A 173 -9.54 -4.02 -4.43
C MET A 173 -8.10 -3.46 -4.51
N LEU A 174 -7.31 -3.56 -3.44
CA LEU A 174 -5.98 -2.94 -3.40
C LEU A 174 -5.00 -3.64 -4.35
N TYR A 175 -4.98 -4.97 -4.34
CA TYR A 175 -4.04 -5.81 -5.06
C TYR A 175 -4.23 -5.69 -6.58
N GLU A 176 -5.46 -5.73 -7.06
CA GLU A 176 -5.80 -5.56 -8.49
C GLU A 176 -5.43 -4.17 -9.01
N ASN A 177 -5.33 -3.19 -8.12
CA ASN A 177 -5.10 -1.80 -8.47
C ASN A 177 -3.72 -1.29 -8.05
N THR A 178 -2.77 -2.14 -7.66
CA THR A 178 -1.41 -1.65 -7.34
C THR A 178 -0.78 -0.93 -8.53
N ILE A 179 -0.03 0.12 -8.21
CA ILE A 179 0.72 0.98 -9.12
C ILE A 179 2.00 0.24 -9.52
N GLY A 180 1.93 -0.45 -10.65
CA GLY A 180 2.99 -1.23 -11.27
C GLY A 180 2.53 -1.92 -12.55
N PHE A 181 3.33 -2.86 -13.06
CA PHE A 181 3.24 -3.38 -14.43
C PHE A 181 2.91 -4.86 -14.55
N ASP A 182 2.94 -5.65 -13.46
CA ASP A 182 2.73 -7.10 -13.55
C ASP A 182 1.74 -7.64 -12.49
N HIS A 183 0.48 -7.68 -12.86
CA HIS A 183 -0.62 -8.28 -12.09
C HIS A 183 -0.90 -9.70 -12.56
N LYS A 184 0.13 -10.55 -12.64
CA LYS A 184 -0.11 -11.97 -12.96
C LYS A 184 -0.69 -12.67 -11.74
N PRO A 185 -1.83 -13.38 -11.88
CA PRO A 185 -2.35 -14.24 -10.82
C PRO A 185 -1.25 -15.20 -10.39
N ARG A 186 -0.99 -15.26 -9.08
CA ARG A 186 0.02 -16.19 -8.57
C ARG A 186 -0.58 -17.60 -8.62
N SER A 187 0.23 -18.57 -9.04
CA SER A 187 -0.19 -19.98 -9.03
C SER A 187 -0.36 -20.56 -7.62
N ASN A 188 0.04 -19.81 -6.58
CA ASN A 188 -0.04 -20.20 -5.18
C ASN A 188 -0.93 -19.22 -4.40
N ILE A 189 -2.08 -19.72 -3.95
CA ILE A 189 -3.10 -18.95 -3.24
C ILE A 189 -2.62 -18.44 -1.88
N ASP A 190 -1.75 -19.17 -1.18
CA ASP A 190 -1.21 -18.72 0.11
C ASP A 190 -0.26 -17.54 -0.08
N LYS A 191 0.52 -17.58 -1.16
CA LYS A 191 1.42 -16.48 -1.55
C LYS A 191 0.64 -15.24 -2.00
N GLU A 192 -0.49 -15.43 -2.67
CA GLU A 192 -1.38 -14.33 -3.05
C GLU A 192 -2.07 -13.72 -1.81
N ASN A 193 -2.63 -14.56 -0.93
CA ASN A 193 -3.25 -14.11 0.31
C ASN A 193 -2.23 -13.37 1.20
N HIS A 194 -0.97 -13.78 1.21
CA HIS A 194 0.10 -13.08 1.92
C HIS A 194 0.33 -11.67 1.36
N ASP A 195 0.44 -11.50 0.04
CA ASP A 195 0.61 -10.18 -0.57
C ASP A 195 -0.61 -9.27 -0.30
N ARG A 196 -1.82 -9.82 -0.46
CA ARG A 196 -3.08 -9.10 -0.20
C ARG A 196 -3.17 -8.64 1.26
N SER A 197 -2.88 -9.54 2.19
CA SER A 197 -2.79 -9.20 3.61
C SER A 197 -1.77 -8.10 3.88
N THR A 198 -0.59 -8.17 3.26
CA THR A 198 0.47 -7.17 3.44
C THR A 198 -0.03 -5.75 3.09
N LEU A 199 -0.85 -5.59 2.04
CA LEU A 199 -1.42 -4.29 1.68
C LEU A 199 -2.38 -3.76 2.74
N VAL A 200 -3.27 -4.62 3.27
CA VAL A 200 -4.18 -4.25 4.36
C VAL A 200 -3.41 -3.88 5.61
N GLU A 201 -2.44 -4.70 5.99
CA GLU A 201 -1.57 -4.43 7.13
C GLU A 201 -0.84 -3.09 6.96
N ALA A 202 -0.33 -2.78 5.77
CA ALA A 202 0.33 -1.50 5.52
C ALA A 202 -0.63 -0.30 5.67
N VAL A 203 -1.88 -0.42 5.22
CA VAL A 203 -2.93 0.59 5.45
C VAL A 203 -3.22 0.75 6.94
N PHE A 204 -3.29 -0.35 7.71
CA PHE A 204 -3.44 -0.28 9.16
C PHE A 204 -2.20 0.28 9.88
N GLY A 205 -1.00 0.07 9.32
CA GLY A 205 0.23 0.71 9.77
C GLY A 205 0.17 2.22 9.62
N LEU A 206 -0.35 2.71 8.48
CA LEU A 206 -0.62 4.14 8.28
C LEU A 206 -1.66 4.68 9.27
N LEU A 207 -2.75 3.95 9.47
CA LEU A 207 -3.79 4.32 10.42
C LEU A 207 -3.22 4.45 11.84
N TYR A 208 -2.36 3.51 12.24
CA TYR A 208 -1.69 3.55 13.53
C TYR A 208 -0.75 4.76 13.66
N ILE A 209 0.07 5.04 12.63
CA ILE A 209 0.99 6.19 12.65
C ILE A 209 0.23 7.51 12.75
N LYS A 210 -0.89 7.66 12.04
CA LYS A 210 -1.63 8.93 11.94
C LYS A 210 -2.70 9.11 13.00
N GLY A 211 -3.38 8.05 13.40
CA GLY A 211 -4.50 8.07 14.34
C GLY A 211 -4.24 7.36 15.67
N GLY A 212 -3.07 6.75 15.84
CA GLY A 212 -2.74 5.96 17.03
C GLY A 212 -3.52 4.65 17.13
N LEU A 213 -3.36 3.97 18.27
CA LEU A 213 -4.04 2.71 18.53
C LEU A 213 -5.57 2.86 18.58
N ASP A 214 -6.07 4.00 19.07
CA ASP A 214 -7.52 4.25 19.17
C ASP A 214 -8.21 4.23 17.81
N ALA A 215 -7.57 4.77 16.77
CA ALA A 215 -8.08 4.72 15.41
C ALA A 215 -8.13 3.28 14.88
N VAL A 216 -7.11 2.47 15.19
CA VAL A 216 -7.10 1.04 14.84
C VAL A 216 -8.20 0.28 15.58
N ILE A 217 -8.40 0.53 16.87
CA ILE A 217 -9.47 -0.08 17.68
C ILE A 217 -10.85 0.24 17.09
N LYS A 218 -11.08 1.49 16.67
CA LYS A 218 -12.35 1.91 16.03
C LYS A 218 -12.61 1.20 14.70
N ALA A 219 -11.56 0.82 13.97
CA ALA A 219 -11.66 0.11 12.69
C ALA A 219 -11.80 -1.42 12.85
N MET A 220 -11.64 -1.98 14.05
CA MET A 220 -11.78 -3.42 14.32
C MET A 220 -13.11 -4.05 13.86
N PRO A 221 -14.27 -3.36 13.92
CA PRO A 221 -15.53 -3.91 13.42
C PRO A 221 -15.48 -4.36 11.96
N LEU A 222 -14.59 -3.81 11.12
CA LEU A 222 -14.42 -4.25 9.73
C LEU A 222 -14.05 -5.73 9.59
N PHE A 223 -13.32 -6.28 10.56
CA PHE A 223 -13.02 -7.70 10.60
C PHE A 223 -14.16 -8.50 11.25
N LEU A 224 -14.88 -7.89 12.20
CA LEU A 224 -15.96 -8.54 12.94
C LEU A 224 -17.27 -8.65 12.16
N GLU A 225 -17.45 -7.86 11.11
CA GLU A 225 -18.67 -7.86 10.30
C GLU A 225 -18.78 -9.06 9.35
N GLU A 226 -17.68 -9.76 9.13
CA GLU A 226 -17.62 -10.94 8.26
C GLU A 226 -18.43 -12.12 8.82
N PRO A 227 -19.32 -12.75 8.03
CA PRO A 227 -20.23 -13.80 8.50
C PRO A 227 -19.52 -15.04 9.08
N ASP A 228 -18.29 -15.30 8.64
CA ASP A 228 -17.46 -16.41 9.11
C ASP A 228 -16.87 -16.07 10.49
N ILE A 229 -16.40 -14.83 10.70
CA ILE A 229 -15.91 -14.36 12.01
C ILE A 229 -17.06 -14.24 13.02
N LYS A 230 -18.24 -13.76 12.61
CA LYS A 230 -19.44 -13.75 13.46
C LYS A 230 -19.84 -15.16 13.92
N ARG A 231 -19.68 -16.17 13.06
CA ARG A 231 -19.90 -17.58 13.42
C ARG A 231 -18.82 -18.06 14.40
N GLU A 232 -17.54 -17.83 14.12
CA GLU A 232 -16.45 -18.27 15.00
C GLU A 232 -16.49 -17.60 16.39
N LEU A 233 -16.80 -16.31 16.46
CA LEU A 233 -16.92 -15.58 17.73
C LEU A 233 -18.26 -15.81 18.45
N GLY A 234 -19.32 -16.18 17.70
CA GLY A 234 -20.65 -16.49 18.22
C GLY A 234 -20.83 -17.95 18.66
N SER A 235 -19.98 -18.87 18.18
CA SER A 235 -20.07 -20.31 18.46
C SER A 235 -19.44 -20.76 19.80
N SER A 236 -18.87 -19.87 20.61
CA SER A 236 -18.38 -20.21 21.96
C SER A 236 -19.48 -20.28 23.04
N ARG A 237 -20.70 -20.74 22.69
CA ARG A 237 -21.73 -21.12 23.65
C ARG A 237 -22.18 -22.56 23.39
N THR A 238 -21.39 -23.50 23.91
CA THR A 238 -21.82 -24.82 24.39
C THR A 238 -20.82 -25.30 25.40
#